data_AF-A0A8C3AG32-F1
#
_entry.id   AF-A0A8C3AG32-F1
#
_cell.length_a   1.000
_cell.length_b   1.000
_cell.length_c   1.000
_cell.angle_alpha   90.00
_cell.angle_beta   90.00
_cell.angle_gamma   90.00
#
_symmetry.space_group_name_H-M   'P 1'
#
loop_
_entity.id
_entity.type
_entity.pdbx_description
1 polymer ?
#
loop_
_entity_poly.entity_id
_entity_poly.type
_entity_poly.pdbx_seq_one_letter_code
_entity_poly.pdbx_strand_id
1 'polypeptide(L)'
;MGITSLCLMLSTLVLHPDRSQFFSYDSITLTCGEAGNSGGWTLKRNTSFHTSQMCDSDWGVSSSATASSCVIEDAYPLDSGVYWCQSALGENGRGVNVTVTDGDVILESPGLPVTEGDEVTLLCSSKGREATPGSSATFYKDGVPLGAPTAGSVTFPKVSESDEGFYACELPAGGRSPPSWLAVNGNDRVLFARSVHVEVSVSIKSYEHGHMRSEGSIEAISFLQTY
;
A
#
# COMPACT_ATOMS: atom_id res chain seq x y z
N MET A 1 -7.69 -18.70 -30.62
CA MET A 1 -8.44 -18.74 -29.35
C MET A 1 -7.81 -17.68 -28.46
N GLY A 2 -8.52 -16.59 -28.19
CA GLY A 2 -7.96 -15.45 -27.47
C GLY A 2 -7.67 -15.81 -26.03
N ILE A 3 -6.42 -15.63 -25.60
CA ILE A 3 -6.06 -15.60 -24.19
C ILE A 3 -6.62 -14.29 -23.63
N THR A 4 -7.79 -14.37 -23.01
CA THR A 4 -8.26 -13.31 -22.12
C THR A 4 -7.25 -13.25 -20.98
N SER A 5 -6.36 -12.26 -21.04
CA SER A 5 -5.50 -11.89 -19.91
C SER A 5 -6.42 -11.58 -18.74
N LEU A 6 -6.44 -12.47 -17.74
CA LEU A 6 -7.13 -12.22 -16.49
C LEU A 6 -6.28 -11.17 -15.77
N CYS A 7 -6.52 -9.90 -16.07
CA CYS A 7 -5.99 -8.80 -15.29
C CYS A 7 -6.55 -9.02 -13.87
N LEU A 8 -5.71 -9.44 -12.92
CA LEU A 8 -6.09 -9.49 -11.52
C LEU A 8 -6.36 -8.04 -11.11
N MET A 9 -7.63 -7.67 -11.09
CA MET A 9 -8.07 -6.33 -10.73
C MET A 9 -7.92 -6.20 -9.22
N LEU A 10 -6.75 -5.77 -8.74
CA LEU A 10 -6.55 -5.45 -7.33
C LEU A 10 -7.40 -4.20 -6.99
N SER A 11 -8.22 -4.28 -5.94
CA SER A 11 -8.84 -3.05 -5.41
C SER A 11 -7.78 -2.21 -4.71
N THR A 12 -7.81 -0.91 -4.95
CA THR A 12 -7.01 0.06 -4.21
C THR A 12 -7.80 0.58 -3.01
N LEU A 13 -7.18 0.61 -1.84
CA LEU A 13 -7.75 1.29 -0.68
C LEU A 13 -7.53 2.80 -0.84
N VAL A 14 -8.60 3.59 -0.71
CA VAL A 14 -8.56 5.05 -0.76
C VAL A 14 -8.88 5.59 0.64
N LEU A 15 -8.06 6.54 1.09
CA LEU A 15 -8.23 7.26 2.35
C LEU A 15 -8.74 8.67 2.07
N HIS A 16 -9.67 9.14 2.90
CA HIS A 16 -10.07 10.54 2.91
C HIS A 16 -10.07 11.08 4.35
N PRO A 17 -9.32 12.17 4.62
CA PRO A 17 -8.34 12.82 3.73
C PRO A 17 -7.17 11.90 3.32
N ASP A 18 -6.52 12.19 2.18
CA ASP A 18 -5.43 11.38 1.62
C ASP A 18 -4.11 11.60 2.38
N ARG A 19 -4.07 11.07 3.60
CA ARG A 19 -2.90 11.09 4.47
C ARG A 19 -2.83 9.84 5.34
N SER A 20 -1.63 9.49 5.80
CA SER A 20 -1.38 8.32 6.66
C SER A 20 -1.44 8.62 8.17
N GLN A 21 -1.42 9.90 8.57
CA GLN A 21 -1.46 10.31 9.96
C GLN A 21 -2.68 11.18 10.25
N PHE A 22 -3.25 10.99 11.43
CA PHE A 22 -4.46 11.65 11.89
C PHE A 22 -4.32 12.04 13.36
N PHE A 23 -4.99 13.12 13.74
CA PHE A 23 -5.16 13.45 15.16
C PHE A 23 -6.25 12.59 15.78
N SER A 24 -6.19 12.39 17.10
CA SER A 24 -7.35 11.89 17.82
C SER A 24 -8.56 12.79 17.58
N TYR A 25 -9.73 12.16 17.43
CA TYR A 25 -11.01 12.76 17.03
C TYR A 25 -11.10 13.24 15.57
N ASP A 26 -10.11 12.92 14.72
CA ASP A 26 -10.29 13.07 13.27
C ASP A 26 -11.33 12.05 12.76
N SER A 27 -12.11 12.44 11.76
CA SER A 27 -12.90 11.49 10.97
C SER A 27 -12.07 10.97 9.79
N ILE A 28 -12.11 9.64 9.60
CA ILE A 28 -11.35 8.94 8.56
C ILE A 28 -12.32 8.12 7.73
N THR A 29 -12.38 8.38 6.42
CA THR A 29 -13.14 7.55 5.49
C THR A 29 -12.20 6.64 4.72
N LEU A 30 -12.44 5.33 4.79
CA LEU A 30 -11.69 4.28 4.11
C LEU A 30 -12.60 3.61 3.09
N THR A 31 -12.19 3.53 1.83
CA THR A 31 -13.02 2.93 0.77
C THR A 31 -12.19 2.05 -0.16
N CYS A 32 -12.67 0.84 -0.43
CA CYS A 32 -12.15 -0.02 -1.48
C CYS A 32 -12.65 0.48 -2.84
N GLY A 33 -11.73 0.95 -3.69
CA GLY A 33 -12.02 1.45 -5.04
C GLY A 33 -12.46 0.35 -6.02
N GLU A 34 -13.19 0.75 -7.06
CA GLU A 34 -13.67 -0.14 -8.12
C GLU A 34 -12.66 -0.26 -9.27
N ALA A 35 -12.36 -1.50 -9.67
CA ALA A 35 -11.78 -1.79 -10.97
C ALA A 35 -12.61 -2.89 -11.66
N GLY A 36 -13.60 -2.47 -12.46
CA GLY A 36 -14.11 -3.21 -13.62
C GLY A 36 -14.95 -4.47 -13.38
N ASN A 37 -15.07 -4.99 -12.16
CA ASN A 37 -16.06 -5.99 -11.79
C ASN A 37 -16.28 -5.93 -10.28
N SER A 38 -17.52 -5.69 -9.88
CA SER A 38 -18.03 -5.61 -8.50
C SER A 38 -18.01 -6.97 -7.78
N GLY A 39 -16.84 -7.61 -7.70
CA GLY A 39 -16.58 -8.66 -6.74
C GLY A 39 -16.46 -8.04 -5.36
N GLY A 40 -17.34 -8.41 -4.43
CA GLY A 40 -17.47 -7.76 -3.11
C GLY A 40 -16.16 -7.73 -2.31
N TRP A 41 -15.45 -6.60 -2.39
CA TRP A 41 -14.31 -6.32 -1.53
C TRP A 41 -14.80 -5.90 -0.15
N THR A 42 -14.13 -6.41 0.87
CA THR A 42 -14.39 -6.08 2.27
C THR A 42 -13.20 -5.34 2.83
N LEU A 43 -13.44 -4.17 3.42
CA LEU A 43 -12.41 -3.45 4.17
C LEU A 43 -12.08 -4.22 5.44
N LYS A 44 -10.79 -4.43 5.65
CA LYS A 44 -10.24 -5.06 6.84
C LYS A 44 -9.18 -4.22 7.50
N ARG A 45 -8.98 -4.43 8.80
CA ARG A 45 -7.89 -3.84 9.56
C ARG A 45 -7.21 -4.80 10.52
N ASN A 46 -5.96 -4.48 10.82
CA ASN A 46 -5.17 -5.00 11.92
C ASN A 46 -4.78 -3.83 12.80
N THR A 47 -5.15 -3.85 14.07
CA THR A 47 -4.64 -2.94 15.09
C THR A 47 -3.73 -3.71 16.04
N SER A 48 -3.20 -3.05 17.07
CA SER A 48 -2.39 -3.71 18.10
C SER A 48 -3.16 -4.75 18.93
N PHE A 49 -4.49 -4.66 18.96
CA PHE A 49 -5.34 -5.54 19.80
C PHE A 49 -6.14 -6.55 18.98
N HIS A 50 -6.43 -6.25 17.72
CA HIS A 50 -7.31 -7.06 16.91
C HIS A 50 -6.74 -7.30 15.52
N THR A 51 -6.99 -8.50 14.98
CA THR A 51 -6.51 -8.91 13.67
C THR A 51 -7.67 -9.23 12.73
N SER A 52 -7.59 -8.76 11.49
CA SER A 52 -8.54 -9.03 10.41
C SER A 52 -9.98 -8.69 10.78
N GLN A 53 -10.19 -7.56 11.46
CA GLN A 53 -11.53 -7.05 11.73
C GLN A 53 -12.14 -6.49 10.45
N MET A 54 -13.39 -6.84 10.19
CA MET A 54 -14.22 -6.15 9.21
C MET A 54 -14.73 -4.83 9.80
N CYS A 55 -15.15 -3.89 8.96
CA CYS A 55 -15.85 -2.71 9.45
C CYS A 55 -17.21 -3.11 10.03
N ASP A 56 -17.37 -2.86 11.32
CA ASP A 56 -18.60 -3.08 12.07
C ASP A 56 -18.74 -1.98 13.14
N SER A 57 -19.87 -2.00 13.85
CA SER A 57 -20.22 -0.99 14.84
C SER A 57 -19.26 -0.88 16.03
N ASP A 58 -18.32 -1.81 16.20
CA ASP A 58 -17.37 -1.74 17.31
C ASP A 58 -16.32 -0.64 17.08
N TRP A 59 -16.10 -0.24 15.83
CA TRP A 59 -15.05 0.74 15.50
C TRP A 59 -15.32 1.63 14.30
N GLY A 60 -16.38 1.41 13.54
CA GLY A 60 -16.71 2.27 12.42
C GLY A 60 -18.15 2.11 11.94
N VAL A 61 -18.52 2.99 11.02
CA VAL A 61 -19.83 2.97 10.37
C VAL A 61 -19.62 2.57 8.92
N SER A 62 -20.21 1.44 8.53
CA SER A 62 -20.25 1.04 7.12
C SER A 62 -21.58 1.39 6.48
N SER A 63 -21.53 2.03 5.32
CA SER A 63 -22.69 2.31 4.48
C SER A 63 -22.93 1.25 3.40
N SER A 64 -22.05 0.25 3.27
CA SER A 64 -22.12 -0.75 2.21
C SER A 64 -22.40 -2.15 2.76
N ALA A 65 -23.24 -2.90 2.04
CA ALA A 65 -23.62 -4.26 2.44
C ALA A 65 -22.42 -5.23 2.49
N THR A 66 -21.33 -4.93 1.78
CA THR A 66 -20.10 -5.74 1.76
C THR A 66 -19.01 -5.21 2.68
N ALA A 67 -19.30 -4.15 3.45
CA ALA A 67 -18.32 -3.43 4.26
C ALA A 67 -17.08 -2.94 3.45
N SER A 68 -17.30 -2.56 2.19
CA SER A 68 -16.28 -2.00 1.29
C SER A 68 -15.88 -0.55 1.62
N SER A 69 -16.70 0.15 2.40
CA SER A 69 -16.44 1.50 2.89
C SER A 69 -16.69 1.57 4.39
N CYS A 70 -15.85 2.31 5.10
CA CYS A 70 -15.92 2.47 6.55
C CYS A 70 -15.57 3.89 6.95
N VAL A 71 -16.37 4.47 7.83
CA VAL A 71 -16.10 5.77 8.43
C VAL A 71 -15.77 5.55 9.89
N ILE A 72 -14.56 5.96 10.29
CA ILE A 72 -14.21 6.15 11.70
C ILE A 72 -14.62 7.59 12.01
N GLU A 73 -15.64 7.77 12.86
CA GLU A 73 -16.17 9.10 13.18
C GLU A 73 -15.22 9.85 14.13
N ASP A 74 -14.75 9.17 15.16
CA ASP A 74 -13.79 9.67 16.14
C ASP A 74 -12.60 8.72 16.22
N ALA A 75 -11.49 9.08 15.56
CA ALA A 75 -10.29 8.26 15.61
C ALA A 75 -9.61 8.30 16.99
N TYR A 76 -9.18 7.15 17.49
CA TYR A 76 -8.37 7.01 18.70
C TYR A 76 -7.00 6.40 18.39
N PRO A 77 -5.96 6.59 19.22
CA PRO A 77 -4.66 5.95 19.01
C PRO A 77 -4.73 4.42 18.83
N LEU A 78 -5.74 3.78 19.41
CA LEU A 78 -6.03 2.35 19.31
C LEU A 78 -6.47 1.91 17.90
N ASP A 79 -6.95 2.84 17.08
CA ASP A 79 -7.28 2.61 15.67
C ASP A 79 -6.04 2.60 14.77
N SER A 80 -4.87 2.96 15.30
CA SER A 80 -3.61 2.84 14.53
C SER A 80 -3.37 1.40 14.10
N GLY A 81 -3.00 1.22 12.83
CA GLY A 81 -2.95 -0.11 12.26
C GLY A 81 -2.76 -0.16 10.75
N VAL A 82 -2.84 -1.36 10.22
CA VAL A 82 -2.80 -1.63 8.78
C VAL A 82 -4.22 -1.88 8.29
N TYR A 83 -4.62 -1.17 7.24
CA TYR A 83 -5.92 -1.27 6.60
C TYR A 83 -5.77 -1.77 5.18
N TRP A 84 -6.63 -2.67 4.72
CA TRP A 84 -6.59 -3.21 3.36
C TRP A 84 -7.96 -3.66 2.89
N CYS A 85 -8.09 -3.88 1.59
CA CYS A 85 -9.27 -4.47 0.98
C CYS A 85 -9.03 -5.95 0.73
N GLN A 86 -9.98 -6.81 1.07
CA GLN A 86 -9.91 -8.24 0.81
C GLN A 86 -11.02 -8.68 -0.15
N SER A 87 -10.67 -9.47 -1.17
CA SER A 87 -11.64 -10.00 -2.12
C SER A 87 -12.44 -11.15 -1.51
N ALA A 88 -13.58 -11.49 -2.11
CA ALA A 88 -14.38 -12.65 -1.70
C ALA A 88 -13.62 -14.00 -1.79
N LEU A 89 -12.55 -14.06 -2.59
CA LEU A 89 -11.66 -15.23 -2.72
C LEU A 89 -10.52 -15.23 -1.69
N GLY A 90 -10.44 -14.21 -0.82
CA GLY A 90 -9.42 -14.07 0.21
C GLY A 90 -8.14 -13.37 -0.25
N GLU A 91 -8.11 -12.81 -1.46
CA GLU A 91 -6.95 -12.05 -1.94
C GLU A 91 -6.89 -10.70 -1.25
N ASN A 92 -5.72 -10.33 -0.74
CA ASN A 92 -5.52 -9.05 -0.08
C ASN A 92 -5.01 -8.03 -1.10
N GLY A 93 -5.69 -6.90 -1.19
CA GLY A 93 -5.15 -5.67 -1.76
C GLY A 93 -4.00 -5.12 -0.92
N ARG A 94 -3.39 -4.04 -1.41
CA ARG A 94 -2.27 -3.40 -0.72
C ARG A 94 -2.72 -2.82 0.62
N GLY A 95 -1.96 -3.11 1.67
CA GLY A 95 -2.15 -2.54 3.00
C GLY A 95 -1.61 -1.13 3.12
N VAL A 96 -2.33 -0.28 3.85
CA VAL A 96 -1.96 1.10 4.18
C VAL A 96 -1.81 1.24 5.68
N ASN A 97 -0.73 1.86 6.13
CA ASN A 97 -0.52 2.17 7.55
C ASN A 97 -1.23 3.47 7.90
N VAL A 98 -2.11 3.41 8.89
CA VAL A 98 -2.78 4.56 9.49
C VAL A 98 -2.24 4.74 10.90
N THR A 99 -1.82 5.95 11.23
CA THR A 99 -1.37 6.32 12.58
C THR A 99 -2.27 7.40 13.14
N VAL A 100 -2.85 7.15 14.31
CA VAL A 100 -3.65 8.12 15.06
C VAL A 100 -2.85 8.54 16.28
N THR A 101 -2.69 9.84 16.49
CA THR A 101 -1.85 10.39 17.58
C THR A 101 -2.62 11.35 18.47
N ASP A 102 -2.37 11.25 19.78
CA ASP A 102 -2.76 12.27 20.77
C ASP A 102 -1.81 13.47 20.78
N GLY A 103 -0.68 13.39 20.06
CA GLY A 103 0.27 14.48 19.93
C GLY A 103 -0.30 15.68 19.15
N ASP A 104 0.41 16.80 19.24
CA ASP A 104 -0.01 18.06 18.63
C ASP A 104 0.48 18.24 17.20
N VAL A 105 1.27 17.31 16.66
CA VAL A 105 1.87 17.41 15.32
C VAL A 105 1.71 16.11 14.55
N ILE A 106 1.30 16.22 13.29
CA ILE A 106 1.29 15.13 12.31
C ILE A 106 2.08 15.51 11.06
N LEU A 107 2.58 14.48 10.39
CA LEU A 107 3.10 14.59 9.03
C LEU A 107 2.01 14.15 8.05
N GLU A 108 1.51 15.09 7.25
CA GLU A 108 0.67 14.77 6.11
C GLU A 108 1.56 14.28 4.97
N SER A 109 1.57 12.97 4.80
CA SER A 109 2.26 12.25 3.73
C SER A 109 1.24 11.35 3.03
N PRO A 110 1.36 11.13 1.71
CA PRO A 110 0.45 10.25 0.98
C PRO A 110 0.31 8.91 1.69
N GLY A 111 -0.93 8.48 1.92
CA GLY A 111 -1.18 7.17 2.53
C GLY A 111 -0.85 6.03 1.56
N LEU A 112 -0.94 6.34 0.27
CA LEU A 112 -0.61 5.42 -0.80
C LEU A 112 0.80 5.65 -1.34
N PRO A 113 1.40 4.61 -1.95
CA PRO A 113 2.70 4.69 -2.60
C PRO A 113 2.60 5.60 -3.81
N VAL A 114 3.65 6.38 -4.00
CA VAL A 114 3.78 7.30 -5.13
C VAL A 114 4.59 6.65 -6.24
N THR A 115 4.42 7.09 -7.47
CA THR A 115 5.17 6.56 -8.62
C THR A 115 6.44 7.39 -8.81
N GLU A 116 7.53 6.74 -9.19
CA GLU A 116 8.73 7.46 -9.59
C GLU A 116 8.43 8.48 -10.70
N GLY A 117 8.83 9.72 -10.47
CA GLY A 117 8.51 10.84 -11.35
C GLY A 117 7.42 11.76 -10.82
N ASP A 118 6.59 11.31 -9.88
CA ASP A 118 5.51 12.10 -9.30
C ASP A 118 6.06 13.28 -8.48
N GLU A 119 5.27 14.35 -8.40
CA GLU A 119 5.50 15.43 -7.45
C GLU A 119 4.82 15.09 -6.12
N VAL A 120 5.57 15.18 -5.02
CA VAL A 120 5.06 14.90 -3.67
C VAL A 120 5.36 16.08 -2.77
N THR A 121 4.34 16.53 -2.03
CA THR A 121 4.52 17.52 -0.97
C THR A 121 4.22 16.89 0.38
N LEU A 122 5.17 16.99 1.30
CA LEU A 122 4.97 16.64 2.70
C LEU A 122 4.65 17.91 3.48
N LEU A 123 3.61 17.86 4.32
CA LEU A 123 3.14 18.99 5.10
C LEU A 123 3.17 18.67 6.59
N CYS A 124 3.69 19.59 7.39
CA CYS A 124 3.69 19.49 8.84
C CYS A 124 2.50 20.25 9.41
N SER A 125 1.59 19.55 10.06
CA SER A 125 0.33 20.12 10.56
C SER A 125 0.27 20.03 12.07
N SER A 126 -0.28 21.08 12.71
CA SER A 126 -0.50 21.12 14.15
C SER A 126 -1.98 21.01 14.52
N LYS A 127 -2.29 20.38 15.66
CA LYS A 127 -3.67 20.20 16.14
C LYS A 127 -4.39 21.53 16.36
N GLY A 128 -5.64 21.64 15.89
CA GLY A 128 -6.49 22.82 16.13
C GLY A 128 -6.10 24.08 15.37
N ARG A 129 -5.10 24.02 14.47
CA ARG A 129 -4.82 25.06 13.48
C ARG A 129 -4.82 24.41 12.10
N GLU A 130 -5.50 25.01 11.12
CA GLU A 130 -5.21 24.65 9.74
C GLU A 130 -3.71 24.80 9.50
N ALA A 131 -3.13 23.89 8.72
CA ALA A 131 -1.72 23.82 8.39
C ALA A 131 -1.18 25.23 8.16
N THR A 132 -0.50 25.81 9.14
CA THR A 132 -0.28 27.24 9.14
C THR A 132 0.95 27.50 8.27
N PRO A 133 0.78 28.01 7.04
CA PRO A 133 1.91 28.22 6.15
C PRO A 133 2.80 29.27 6.80
N GLY A 134 4.08 28.95 7.02
CA GLY A 134 5.05 29.89 7.62
C GLY A 134 5.47 29.59 9.06
N SER A 135 5.01 28.51 9.68
CA SER A 135 5.68 28.00 10.89
C SER A 135 6.96 27.26 10.52
N SER A 136 8.07 27.60 11.18
CA SER A 136 9.38 26.97 10.95
C SER A 136 9.32 25.50 11.36
N ALA A 137 9.44 24.59 10.40
CA ALA A 137 9.36 23.15 10.61
C ALA A 137 10.66 22.46 10.16
N THR A 138 11.16 21.53 10.97
CA THR A 138 12.30 20.68 10.58
C THR A 138 11.79 19.34 10.08
N PHE A 139 12.12 18.97 8.85
CA PHE A 139 11.79 17.68 8.28
C PHE A 139 12.96 16.71 8.43
N TYR A 140 12.64 15.45 8.69
CA TYR A 140 13.58 14.37 8.87
C TYR A 140 13.27 13.24 7.90
N LYS A 141 14.31 12.60 7.39
CA LYS A 141 14.25 11.32 6.70
C LYS A 141 15.15 10.33 7.43
N ASP A 142 14.59 9.19 7.83
CA ASP A 142 15.28 8.12 8.55
C ASP A 142 16.03 8.63 9.80
N GLY A 143 15.42 9.60 10.48
CA GLY A 143 15.98 10.24 11.67
C GLY A 143 16.95 11.40 11.39
N VAL A 144 17.37 11.61 10.14
CA VAL A 144 18.33 12.65 9.74
C VAL A 144 17.59 13.89 9.21
N PRO A 145 17.94 15.12 9.63
CA PRO A 145 17.35 16.34 9.09
C PRO A 145 17.60 16.45 7.57
N LEU A 146 16.57 16.78 6.79
CA LEU A 146 16.68 16.99 5.34
C LEU A 146 17.41 18.30 4.98
N GLY A 147 17.48 19.24 5.91
CA GLY A 147 18.11 20.53 5.69
C GLY A 147 17.75 21.56 6.76
N ALA A 148 17.83 22.84 6.38
CA ALA A 148 17.36 23.94 7.22
C ALA A 148 15.83 23.88 7.38
N PRO A 149 15.28 24.42 8.49
CA PRO A 149 13.85 24.49 8.68
C PRO A 149 13.13 25.20 7.53
N THR A 150 11.99 24.66 7.10
CA THR A 150 11.17 25.18 6.00
C THR A 150 9.88 25.80 6.53
N ALA A 151 9.11 26.44 5.64
CA ALA A 151 7.84 27.09 5.96
C ALA A 151 6.67 26.08 6.11
N GLY A 152 6.87 25.00 6.86
CA GLY A 152 5.84 24.01 7.18
C GLY A 152 5.68 22.89 6.13
N SER A 153 6.32 22.98 4.96
CA SER A 153 6.27 21.94 3.93
C SER A 153 7.61 21.69 3.25
N VAL A 154 7.75 20.52 2.63
CA VAL A 154 8.82 20.18 1.70
C VAL A 154 8.23 19.51 0.46
N THR A 155 8.66 19.95 -0.72
CA THR A 155 8.18 19.42 -2.00
C THR A 155 9.31 18.72 -2.72
N PHE A 156 9.06 17.48 -3.12
CA PHE A 156 9.88 16.68 -4.02
C PHE A 156 9.27 16.81 -5.42
N PRO A 157 9.84 17.64 -6.31
CA PRO A 157 9.25 17.89 -7.65
C PRO A 157 9.27 16.64 -8.54
N LYS A 158 10.17 15.70 -8.25
CA LYS A 158 10.28 14.42 -8.95
C LYS A 158 10.83 13.38 -7.98
N VAL A 159 9.96 12.54 -7.44
CA VAL A 159 10.38 11.46 -6.54
C VAL A 159 11.12 10.34 -7.29
N SER A 160 12.05 9.71 -6.59
CA SER A 160 12.89 8.59 -7.03
C SER A 160 12.89 7.48 -5.98
N GLU A 161 13.40 6.28 -6.31
CA GLU A 161 13.57 5.20 -5.32
C GLU A 161 14.42 5.64 -4.12
N SER A 162 15.35 6.58 -4.32
CA SER A 162 16.18 7.13 -3.25
C SER A 162 15.42 8.01 -2.27
N ASP A 163 14.18 8.42 -2.59
CA ASP A 163 13.31 9.22 -1.72
C ASP A 163 12.44 8.33 -0.82
N GLU A 164 12.37 7.01 -1.04
CA GLU A 164 11.69 6.08 -0.13
C GLU A 164 12.33 6.10 1.27
N GLY A 165 11.52 6.08 2.33
CA GLY A 165 12.01 6.09 3.71
C GLY A 165 10.99 6.54 4.76
N PHE A 166 11.42 6.60 6.03
CA PHE A 166 10.60 7.11 7.14
C PHE A 166 10.77 8.62 7.29
N TYR A 167 9.69 9.35 7.09
CA TYR A 167 9.64 10.80 7.25
C TYR A 167 8.97 11.21 8.56
N ALA A 168 9.45 12.28 9.16
CA ALA A 168 8.79 12.96 10.28
C ALA A 168 9.02 14.47 10.17
N CYS A 169 8.18 15.27 10.80
CA CYS A 169 8.41 16.70 10.93
C CYS A 169 8.39 17.12 12.39
N GLU A 170 8.99 18.26 12.70
CA GLU A 170 9.05 18.82 14.05
C GLU A 170 8.76 20.31 14.04
N LEU A 171 7.83 20.72 14.90
CA LEU A 171 7.52 22.12 15.16
C LEU A 171 8.15 22.54 16.51
N PRO A 172 8.78 23.73 16.61
CA PRO A 172 9.49 24.17 17.82
C PRO A 172 8.67 24.12 19.11
N ALA A 173 7.36 24.36 19.03
CA ALA A 173 6.45 24.34 20.18
C ALA A 173 5.51 23.13 20.21
N GLY A 174 5.42 22.35 19.12
CA GLY A 174 4.51 21.21 19.00
C GLY A 174 5.21 19.85 19.17
N GLY A 175 6.55 19.83 19.10
CA GLY A 175 7.31 18.59 19.13
C GLY A 175 7.32 17.90 17.76
N ARG A 176 7.68 16.61 17.77
CA ARG A 176 7.92 15.81 16.57
C ARG A 176 6.71 14.91 16.27
N SER A 177 6.32 14.86 15.00
CA SER A 177 5.30 13.94 14.51
C SER A 177 5.72 12.48 14.67
N PRO A 178 4.78 11.53 14.70
CA PRO A 178 5.09 10.14 14.41
C PRO A 178 5.82 10.00 13.05
N PRO A 179 6.63 8.94 12.85
CA PRO A 179 7.21 8.65 11.54
C PRO A 179 6.14 8.10 10.58
N SER A 180 6.23 8.46 9.30
CA SER A 180 5.43 7.90 8.21
C SER A 180 6.33 7.33 7.12
N TRP A 181 5.97 6.17 6.57
CA TRP A 181 6.70 5.56 5.47
C TRP A 181 6.22 6.12 4.13
N LEU A 182 7.09 6.82 3.41
CA LEU A 182 6.84 7.21 2.02
C LEU A 182 7.35 6.09 1.11
N ALA A 183 6.43 5.32 0.52
CA ALA A 183 6.79 4.26 -0.43
C ALA A 183 6.85 4.80 -1.86
N VAL A 184 7.86 4.42 -2.62
CA VAL A 184 8.03 4.81 -4.03
C VAL A 184 8.00 3.56 -4.92
N ASN A 185 7.07 3.52 -5.87
CA ASN A 185 7.05 2.50 -6.90
C ASN A 185 8.00 2.93 -8.03
N GLY A 186 9.15 2.25 -8.16
CA GLY A 186 10.03 2.43 -9.30
C GLY A 186 9.35 2.01 -10.61
N ASN A 187 9.58 2.78 -11.68
CA ASN A 187 8.98 2.49 -12.99
C ASN A 187 9.50 1.16 -13.58
N ASP A 188 10.65 0.67 -13.12
CA ASP A 188 11.27 -0.59 -13.55
C ASP A 188 10.61 -1.87 -12.98
N ARG A 189 9.63 -1.75 -12.07
CA ARG A 189 8.85 -2.91 -11.61
C ARG A 189 7.76 -3.33 -12.60
N VAL A 190 7.44 -2.47 -13.56
CA VAL A 190 6.59 -2.81 -14.70
C VAL A 190 7.51 -3.26 -15.83
N LEU A 191 7.61 -4.59 -16.02
CA LEU A 191 8.32 -5.34 -17.09
C LEU A 191 9.71 -5.87 -16.75
N PHE A 192 9.77 -6.97 -15.97
CA PHE A 192 10.53 -8.16 -16.39
C PHE A 192 9.90 -9.43 -15.81
N ALA A 193 8.73 -9.82 -16.30
CA ALA A 193 8.43 -11.25 -16.40
C ALA A 193 9.42 -11.81 -17.44
N ARG A 194 10.64 -12.16 -17.02
CA ARG A 194 11.55 -12.90 -17.88
C ARG A 194 10.93 -14.27 -18.10
N SER A 195 10.39 -14.50 -19.29
CA SER A 195 9.99 -15.83 -19.74
C SER A 195 11.19 -16.78 -19.61
N VAL A 196 11.16 -17.67 -18.63
CA VAL A 196 12.10 -18.79 -18.56
C VAL A 196 11.53 -19.91 -19.41
N HIS A 197 12.13 -20.15 -20.57
CA HIS A 197 11.84 -21.35 -21.34
C HIS A 197 12.51 -22.55 -20.64
N VAL A 198 11.70 -23.45 -20.08
CA VAL A 198 12.17 -24.75 -19.59
C VAL A 198 11.80 -25.79 -20.64
N GLU A 199 12.77 -26.27 -21.40
CA GLU A 199 12.59 -27.40 -22.31
C GLU A 199 12.67 -28.71 -21.50
N VAL A 200 11.56 -29.47 -21.49
CA VAL A 200 11.54 -30.81 -20.91
C VAL A 200 11.51 -31.82 -22.04
N SER A 201 12.61 -32.55 -22.22
CA SER A 201 12.70 -33.66 -23.16
C SER A 201 12.42 -34.99 -22.46
N VAL A 202 11.36 -35.68 -22.87
CA VAL A 202 11.06 -37.03 -22.38
C VAL A 202 11.58 -38.05 -23.39
N SER A 203 12.53 -38.88 -22.97
CA SER A 203 13.07 -39.97 -23.79
C SER A 203 12.40 -41.29 -23.43
N ILE A 204 11.76 -41.94 -24.41
CA ILE A 204 11.11 -43.23 -24.22
C ILE A 204 12.06 -44.34 -24.71
N LYS A 205 12.30 -45.35 -23.86
CA LYS A 205 13.06 -46.55 -24.22
C LYS A 205 12.16 -47.77 -24.06
N SER A 206 12.10 -48.62 -25.09
CA SER A 206 11.47 -49.93 -25.01
C SER A 206 12.53 -51.01 -24.78
N TYR A 207 12.12 -52.06 -24.08
CA TYR A 207 12.99 -53.18 -23.72
C TYR A 207 12.46 -54.46 -24.34
N GLU A 208 13.15 -54.95 -25.37
CA GLU A 208 12.81 -56.22 -26.03
C GLU A 208 14.04 -57.12 -26.05
N HIS A 209 13.85 -58.40 -25.70
CA HIS A 209 14.87 -59.46 -25.81
C HIS A 209 16.23 -59.13 -25.18
N GLY A 210 16.24 -58.48 -24.00
CA GLY A 210 17.47 -58.22 -23.25
C GLY A 210 18.30 -57.02 -23.74
N HIS A 211 17.85 -56.32 -24.77
CA HIS A 211 18.52 -55.12 -25.30
C HIS A 211 17.60 -53.89 -25.21
N MET A 212 18.15 -52.76 -24.73
CA MET A 212 17.47 -51.45 -24.76
C MET A 212 17.49 -50.87 -26.18
N ARG A 213 16.34 -50.43 -26.69
CA ARG A 213 16.21 -49.65 -27.93
C ARG A 213 15.53 -48.31 -27.65
N SER A 214 16.01 -47.22 -28.25
CA SER A 214 15.39 -45.88 -28.16
C SER A 214 14.37 -45.70 -29.28
N GLU A 215 13.12 -45.34 -28.94
CA GLU A 215 12.04 -45.19 -29.94
C GLU A 215 11.66 -43.73 -30.27
N GLY A 216 12.16 -42.74 -29.53
CA GLY A 216 11.98 -41.33 -29.88
C GLY A 216 11.91 -40.39 -28.67
N SER A 217 11.87 -39.08 -28.94
CA SER A 217 11.67 -38.00 -27.99
C SER A 217 10.37 -37.26 -28.27
N ILE A 218 9.58 -36.98 -27.24
CA ILE A 218 8.37 -36.13 -27.35
C ILE A 218 8.69 -34.76 -26.72
N GLU A 219 8.41 -33.67 -27.43
CA GLU A 219 8.45 -32.31 -26.90
C GLU A 219 7.12 -32.02 -26.17
N ALA A 220 7.18 -31.74 -24.86
CA ALA A 220 6.00 -31.34 -24.09
C ALA A 220 5.86 -29.81 -24.07
N ILE A 221 4.65 -29.32 -24.32
CA ILE A 221 4.32 -27.88 -24.39
C ILE A 221 4.28 -27.25 -22.98
N SER A 222 4.76 -26.01 -22.92
CA SER A 222 5.07 -25.17 -21.76
C SER A 222 3.95 -24.99 -20.71
N PHE A 223 4.34 -24.94 -19.43
CA PHE A 223 3.53 -24.39 -18.35
C PHE A 223 3.93 -22.93 -18.08
N LEU A 224 2.94 -22.05 -17.99
CA LEU A 224 3.09 -20.68 -17.49
C LEU A 224 2.98 -20.73 -15.96
N GLN A 225 3.97 -20.21 -15.25
CA GLN A 225 3.88 -20.00 -13.81
C GLN A 225 4.18 -18.53 -13.50
N THR A 226 3.20 -17.86 -12.91
CA THR A 226 3.27 -16.47 -12.47
C THR A 226 3.61 -16.47 -10.98
N TYR A 227 4.62 -15.70 -10.56
CA TYR A 227 4.89 -15.38 -9.16
C TYR A 227 4.47 -13.93 -8.91
#